data_AF-A0A1Z8XAJ1-F1
#
_entry.id   AF-A0A1Z8XAJ1-F1
#
_cell.length_a   1.000
_cell.length_b   1.000
_cell.length_c   1.000
_cell.angle_alpha   90.00
_cell.angle_beta   90.00
_cell.angle_gamma   90.00
#
_symmetry.space_group_name_H-M   'P 1'
#
loop_
_entity.id
_entity.type
_entity.pdbx_description
1 polymer ?
#
loop_
_entity_poly.entity_id
_entity_poly.type
_entity_poly.pdbx_seq_one_letter_code
_entity_poly.pdbx_strand_id
1 'polypeptide(L)'
;MNKYILLLLVSLILITACENEDNISDNSLLTQAEAVIDNFPDPYTFIDSLNTPINTLVESEPILVSGINAPVLIDIIGGSYSIDGGAFTSQPGQVESGQSVVVSHTSSSENGDVTSTFLTIGGYTDNFSSLTEVEISDNE
;
A
#
# COMPACT_ATOMS: atom_id res chain seq x y z
N MET A 1 -18.98 -3.54 14.35
CA MET A 1 -18.54 -4.04 15.67
C MET A 1 -17.38 -3.17 16.11
N ASN A 2 -17.63 -2.32 17.11
CA ASN A 2 -16.81 -1.17 17.50
C ASN A 2 -15.47 -1.57 18.13
N LYS A 3 -14.39 -0.85 17.80
CA LYS A 3 -13.05 -1.07 18.39
C LYS A 3 -12.48 0.16 19.12
N TYR A 4 -13.34 1.10 19.55
CA TYR A 4 -12.92 2.23 20.39
C TYR A 4 -13.01 1.87 21.88
N ILE A 5 -12.12 1.01 22.35
CA ILE A 5 -11.90 0.76 23.78
C ILE A 5 -10.45 1.06 24.11
N LEU A 6 -10.31 1.92 25.13
CA LEU A 6 -9.14 2.10 26.01
C LEU A 6 -8.15 3.21 25.66
N LEU A 7 -8.46 4.44 26.11
CA LEU A 7 -7.48 5.38 26.66
C LEU A 7 -8.18 6.49 27.47
N LEU A 8 -8.65 6.13 28.67
CA LEU A 8 -9.02 7.08 29.73
C LEU A 8 -8.06 6.88 30.91
N LEU A 9 -6.84 7.41 30.78
CA LEU A 9 -6.01 7.78 31.94
C LEU A 9 -6.22 9.28 32.16
N VAL A 10 -7.35 9.63 32.76
CA VAL A 10 -7.61 11.00 33.23
C VAL A 10 -6.72 11.24 34.43
N SER A 11 -5.56 11.84 34.18
CA SER A 11 -4.63 12.27 35.22
C SER A 11 -5.30 13.32 36.11
N LEU A 12 -5.37 12.99 37.39
CA LEU A 12 -5.85 13.78 38.50
C LEU A 12 -4.93 15.00 38.71
N ILE A 13 -5.33 16.17 38.23
CA ILE A 13 -4.66 17.43 38.56
C ILE A 13 -5.35 18.05 39.78
N LEU A 14 -4.61 18.11 40.89
CA LEU A 14 -4.94 18.84 42.10
C LEU A 14 -4.96 20.34 41.79
N ILE A 15 -6.14 20.96 41.75
CA ILE A 15 -6.26 22.41 41.63
C ILE A 15 -5.86 23.05 42.96
N THR A 16 -4.78 23.84 42.95
CA THR A 16 -4.46 24.80 44.01
C THR A 16 -4.95 26.17 43.56
N ALA A 17 -5.81 26.81 44.36
CA ALA A 17 -6.37 28.12 44.09
C ALA A 17 -5.40 29.25 44.46
N CYS A 18 -5.30 30.27 43.61
CA CYS A 18 -5.17 31.69 43.99
C CYS A 18 -5.53 32.54 42.77
N GLU A 19 -6.48 33.46 42.93
CA GLU A 19 -7.01 34.37 41.90
C GLU A 19 -6.03 35.50 41.60
N ASN A 20 -5.68 35.68 40.31
CA ASN A 20 -5.04 36.90 39.81
C ASN A 20 -5.58 37.17 38.39
N GLU A 21 -6.59 38.03 38.30
CA GLU A 21 -7.11 38.54 37.01
C GLU A 21 -6.22 39.67 36.44
N ASP A 22 -6.20 39.70 35.11
CA ASP A 22 -5.65 40.69 34.16
C ASP A 22 -4.13 40.82 33.98
N ASN A 23 -3.60 40.45 32.79
CA ASN A 23 -3.01 41.40 31.81
C ASN A 23 -2.39 40.69 30.57
N ILE A 24 -3.12 40.73 29.45
CA ILE A 24 -2.74 40.81 28.02
C ILE A 24 -1.44 40.11 27.53
N SER A 25 -1.62 39.13 26.64
CA SER A 25 -0.93 39.12 25.34
C SER A 25 -1.74 38.31 24.31
N ASP A 26 -2.44 38.99 23.42
CA ASP A 26 -2.69 38.41 22.10
C ASP A 26 -1.31 38.17 21.46
N ASN A 27 -0.92 36.91 21.26
CA ASN A 27 -0.24 36.40 20.06
C ASN A 27 0.39 35.02 20.32
N SER A 28 -0.36 33.97 20.08
CA SER A 28 0.09 32.89 19.20
C SER A 28 -1.06 31.92 19.03
N LEU A 29 -1.60 31.89 17.82
CA LEU A 29 -2.32 30.74 17.30
C LEU A 29 -1.46 29.48 17.52
N LEU A 30 -1.67 28.75 18.61
CA LEU A 30 -1.40 27.32 18.60
C LEU A 30 -2.64 26.61 18.05
N THR A 31 -3.10 27.07 16.88
CA THR A 31 -3.74 26.18 15.91
C THR A 31 -2.60 25.36 15.31
N GLN A 32 -1.94 24.55 16.14
CA GLN A 32 -1.10 23.48 15.64
C GLN A 32 -2.09 22.46 15.08
N ALA A 33 -2.37 22.58 13.79
CA ALA A 33 -3.03 21.52 13.05
C ALA A 33 -2.13 20.28 13.19
N GLU A 34 -2.46 19.40 14.14
CA GLU A 34 -1.89 18.06 14.16
C GLU A 34 -2.24 17.44 12.81
N ALA A 35 -1.23 17.17 11.98
CA ALA A 35 -1.43 16.43 10.75
C ALA A 35 -1.96 15.05 11.15
N VAL A 36 -3.22 14.77 10.83
CA VAL A 36 -3.81 13.44 11.05
C VAL A 36 -3.09 12.48 10.12
N ILE A 37 -2.39 11.50 10.69
CA ILE A 37 -1.72 10.46 9.92
C ILE A 37 -2.77 9.58 9.24
N ASP A 38 -2.63 9.42 7.93
CA ASP A 38 -3.42 8.52 7.09
C ASP A 38 -2.51 7.46 6.46
N ASN A 39 -2.79 6.22 6.79
CA ASN A 39 -2.10 5.02 6.31
C ASN A 39 -3.03 4.06 5.55
N PHE A 40 -4.20 4.55 5.12
CA PHE A 40 -5.15 3.79 4.30
C PHE A 40 -5.05 4.27 2.86
N PRO A 41 -4.43 3.50 1.95
CA PRO A 41 -4.33 3.91 0.56
C PRO A 41 -5.69 3.89 -0.12
N ASP A 42 -5.81 4.73 -1.14
CA ASP A 42 -6.91 4.60 -2.10
C ASP A 42 -6.82 3.25 -2.82
N PRO A 43 -7.95 2.63 -3.20
CA PRO A 43 -7.96 1.40 -3.97
C PRO A 43 -7.15 1.53 -5.26
N TYR A 44 -6.34 0.52 -5.57
CA TYR A 44 -5.62 0.38 -6.83
C TYR A 44 -6.03 -0.92 -7.52
N THR A 45 -5.78 -1.01 -8.82
CA THR A 45 -6.03 -2.24 -9.57
C THR A 45 -4.93 -2.51 -10.59
N PHE A 46 -4.54 -3.77 -10.73
CA PHE A 46 -3.71 -4.26 -11.82
C PHE A 46 -4.57 -4.74 -12.99
N ILE A 47 -4.07 -4.53 -14.20
CA ILE A 47 -4.64 -5.12 -15.40
C ILE A 47 -3.94 -6.45 -15.64
N ASP A 48 -4.71 -7.54 -15.72
CA ASP A 48 -4.18 -8.87 -15.98
C ASP A 48 -3.59 -8.99 -17.40
N SER A 49 -2.54 -9.80 -17.53
CA SER A 49 -1.91 -10.14 -18.80
C SER A 49 -2.55 -11.39 -19.40
N LEU A 50 -2.80 -11.37 -20.71
CA LEU A 50 -3.37 -12.51 -21.45
C LEU A 50 -2.39 -12.97 -22.54
N ASN A 51 -2.49 -14.24 -22.93
CA ASN A 51 -1.63 -14.85 -23.96
C ASN A 51 -0.14 -14.65 -23.66
N THR A 52 0.24 -14.93 -22.42
CA THR A 52 1.62 -14.76 -21.98
C THR A 52 2.44 -15.99 -22.38
N PRO A 53 3.63 -15.83 -22.99
CA PRO A 53 4.47 -16.98 -23.32
C PRO A 53 4.82 -17.82 -22.10
N ILE A 54 5.00 -19.11 -22.28
CA ILE A 54 5.37 -20.04 -21.20
C ILE A 54 6.69 -19.63 -20.54
N ASN A 55 6.83 -19.88 -19.23
CA ASN A 55 8.08 -19.66 -18.45
C ASN A 55 8.74 -18.29 -18.65
N THR A 56 7.94 -17.25 -18.84
CA THR A 56 8.42 -15.90 -19.18
C THR A 56 8.20 -14.96 -18.00
N LEU A 57 9.18 -14.09 -17.73
CA LEU A 57 9.02 -13.03 -16.75
C LEU A 57 8.00 -12.01 -17.29
N VAL A 58 6.97 -11.75 -16.51
CA VAL A 58 5.89 -10.80 -16.81
C VAL A 58 5.94 -9.69 -15.78
N GLU A 59 5.83 -8.46 -16.25
CA GLU A 59 5.70 -7.27 -15.41
C GLU A 59 4.35 -6.62 -15.66
N SER A 60 3.73 -6.07 -14.61
CA SER A 60 2.48 -5.31 -14.74
C SER A 60 2.74 -3.90 -15.28
N GLU A 61 1.68 -3.23 -15.70
CA GLU A 61 1.70 -1.76 -15.75
C GLU A 61 1.88 -1.18 -14.33
N PRO A 62 2.47 0.02 -14.19
CA PRO A 62 2.67 0.64 -12.88
C PRO A 62 1.35 1.17 -12.30
N ILE A 63 1.14 0.94 -11.01
CA ILE A 63 0.11 1.64 -10.23
C ILE A 63 0.73 2.85 -9.51
N LEU A 64 -0.10 3.83 -9.15
CA LEU A 64 0.30 4.97 -8.33
C LEU A 64 -0.26 4.83 -6.92
N VAL A 65 0.60 4.96 -5.90
CA VAL A 65 0.15 4.97 -4.50
C VAL A 65 -0.44 6.34 -4.17
N SER A 66 -1.66 6.35 -3.64
CA SER A 66 -2.40 7.58 -3.29
C SER A 66 -3.26 7.37 -2.04
N GLY A 67 -3.89 8.44 -1.53
CA GLY A 67 -4.72 8.41 -0.31
C GLY A 67 -3.96 8.53 1.01
N ILE A 68 -2.67 8.18 1.06
CA ILE A 68 -1.84 8.23 2.28
C ILE A 68 -1.07 9.54 2.43
N ASN A 69 -0.72 9.89 3.67
CA ASN A 69 0.18 11.01 3.99
C ASN A 69 1.37 10.62 4.90
N ALA A 70 1.55 9.32 5.14
CA ALA A 70 2.69 8.74 5.84
C ALA A 70 3.12 7.43 5.14
N PRO A 71 4.37 6.98 5.30
CA PRO A 71 4.82 5.71 4.73
C PRO A 71 3.98 4.53 5.23
N VAL A 72 3.62 3.62 4.33
CA VAL A 72 2.84 2.41 4.63
C VAL A 72 3.59 1.15 4.24
N LEU A 73 3.28 0.05 4.92
CA LEU A 73 3.86 -1.25 4.59
C LEU A 73 3.39 -1.73 3.23
N ILE A 74 4.30 -2.36 2.50
CA ILE A 74 4.07 -3.07 1.24
C ILE A 74 4.63 -4.48 1.37
N ASP A 75 3.86 -5.48 0.97
CA ASP A 75 4.25 -6.89 0.94
C ASP A 75 3.63 -7.60 -0.27
N ILE A 76 4.25 -8.72 -0.66
CA ILE A 76 3.90 -9.45 -1.87
C ILE A 76 3.94 -10.96 -1.66
N ILE A 77 3.03 -11.67 -2.33
CA ILE A 77 2.97 -13.13 -2.37
C ILE A 77 2.90 -13.57 -3.84
N GLY A 78 3.69 -14.58 -4.20
CA GLY A 78 3.67 -15.16 -5.56
C GLY A 78 4.37 -14.31 -6.62
N GLY A 79 5.30 -13.43 -6.23
CA GLY A 79 6.03 -12.57 -7.16
C GLY A 79 7.03 -11.65 -6.47
N SER A 80 7.44 -10.59 -7.17
CA SER A 80 8.26 -9.49 -6.65
C SER A 80 7.66 -8.15 -7.04
N TYR A 81 7.98 -7.09 -6.31
CA TYR A 81 7.59 -5.72 -6.65
C TYR A 81 8.82 -4.83 -6.81
N SER A 82 8.67 -3.77 -7.61
CA SER A 82 9.60 -2.66 -7.74
C SER A 82 8.89 -1.36 -7.37
N ILE A 83 9.59 -0.47 -6.66
CA ILE A 83 9.11 0.87 -6.31
C ILE A 83 9.95 1.87 -7.12
N ASP A 84 9.28 2.76 -7.87
CA ASP A 84 9.91 3.80 -8.69
C ASP A 84 11.01 3.32 -9.64
N GLY A 85 10.83 2.12 -10.21
CA GLY A 85 11.80 1.50 -11.12
C GLY A 85 13.07 0.99 -10.44
N GLY A 86 13.05 0.83 -9.11
CA GLY A 86 14.10 0.19 -8.34
C GLY A 86 14.24 -1.31 -8.64
N ALA A 87 15.16 -1.98 -7.94
CA ALA A 87 15.33 -3.41 -8.05
C ALA A 87 14.09 -4.17 -7.52
N PHE A 88 13.69 -5.22 -8.22
CA PHE A 88 12.60 -6.08 -7.78
C PHE A 88 12.97 -6.84 -6.50
N THR A 89 12.02 -6.93 -5.57
CA THR A 89 12.18 -7.64 -4.30
C THR A 89 10.87 -8.32 -3.89
N SER A 90 10.98 -9.41 -3.13
CA SER A 90 9.86 -10.07 -2.47
C SER A 90 9.84 -9.82 -0.95
N GLN A 91 10.78 -9.03 -0.43
CA GLN A 91 10.85 -8.72 1.00
C GLN A 91 9.84 -7.62 1.36
N PRO A 92 9.25 -7.64 2.56
CA PRO A 92 8.44 -6.53 3.03
C PRO A 92 9.21 -5.20 3.00
N GLY A 93 8.50 -4.12 2.67
CA GLY A 93 9.08 -2.79 2.53
C GLY A 93 8.14 -1.69 2.99
N GLN A 94 8.46 -0.46 2.57
CA GLN A 94 7.59 0.70 2.75
C GLN A 94 7.44 1.45 1.43
N VAL A 95 6.28 2.07 1.25
CA VAL A 95 5.96 2.93 0.11
C VAL A 95 5.33 4.23 0.59
N GLU A 96 5.58 5.31 -0.12
CA GLU A 96 5.09 6.66 0.13
C GLU A 96 4.08 7.09 -0.95
N SER A 97 3.29 8.12 -0.61
CA SER A 97 2.33 8.70 -1.55
C SER A 97 3.03 9.24 -2.79
N GLY A 98 2.48 8.95 -3.97
CA GLY A 98 3.02 9.37 -5.26
C GLY A 98 4.08 8.44 -5.85
N GLN A 99 4.50 7.38 -5.14
CA GLN A 99 5.38 6.38 -5.71
C GLN A 99 4.64 5.44 -6.67
N SER A 100 5.36 4.99 -7.69
CA SER A 100 4.90 3.99 -8.63
C SER A 100 5.31 2.58 -8.19
N VAL A 101 4.41 1.62 -8.34
CA VAL A 101 4.70 0.21 -8.04
C VAL A 101 4.40 -0.67 -9.24
N VAL A 102 5.37 -1.51 -9.59
CA VAL A 102 5.25 -2.57 -10.61
C VAL A 102 5.41 -3.91 -9.94
N VAL A 103 4.60 -4.90 -10.30
CA VAL A 103 4.73 -6.28 -9.82
C VAL A 103 5.17 -7.21 -10.94
N SER A 104 5.84 -8.30 -10.58
CA SER A 104 6.31 -9.29 -11.55
C SER A 104 6.23 -10.72 -11.02
N HIS A 105 6.04 -11.66 -11.95
CA HIS A 105 6.16 -13.10 -11.75
C HIS A 105 6.60 -13.80 -13.03
N THR A 106 6.96 -15.07 -12.94
CA THR A 106 7.15 -15.94 -14.10
C THR A 106 5.82 -16.63 -14.43
N SER A 107 5.40 -16.59 -15.69
CA SER A 107 4.20 -17.29 -16.18
C SER A 107 4.31 -18.81 -16.05
N SER A 108 3.17 -19.51 -16.12
CA SER A 108 3.13 -20.97 -16.02
C SER A 108 3.90 -21.64 -17.17
N SER A 109 4.43 -22.83 -16.89
CA SER A 109 4.93 -23.75 -17.91
C SER A 109 3.82 -24.52 -18.62
N GLU A 110 2.60 -24.48 -18.10
CA GLU A 110 1.44 -25.19 -18.63
C GLU A 110 0.54 -24.24 -19.44
N ASN A 111 0.10 -24.71 -20.60
CA ASN A 111 -0.75 -23.95 -21.51
C ASN A 111 -2.11 -23.65 -20.89
N GLY A 112 -2.55 -22.40 -20.95
CA GLY A 112 -3.86 -21.98 -20.44
C GLY A 112 -3.96 -21.89 -18.91
N ASP A 113 -2.86 -22.09 -18.19
CA ASP A 113 -2.81 -21.90 -16.74
C ASP A 113 -2.69 -20.43 -16.36
N VAL A 114 -3.19 -20.10 -15.17
CA VAL A 114 -3.11 -18.76 -14.59
C VAL A 114 -2.06 -18.71 -13.48
N THR A 115 -1.15 -17.75 -13.56
CA THR A 115 -0.24 -17.40 -12.46
C THR A 115 -0.64 -16.07 -11.86
N SER A 116 -0.69 -15.96 -10.54
CA SER A 116 -1.12 -14.74 -9.84
C SER A 116 -0.11 -14.27 -8.80
N THR A 117 0.03 -12.95 -8.70
CA THR A 117 0.82 -12.24 -7.69
C THR A 117 -0.11 -11.33 -6.90
N PHE A 118 -0.06 -11.40 -5.57
CA PHE A 118 -0.88 -10.61 -4.68
C PHE A 118 -0.03 -9.54 -4.02
N LEU A 119 -0.35 -8.27 -4.26
CA LEU A 119 0.33 -7.13 -3.64
C LEU A 119 -0.59 -6.49 -2.60
N THR A 120 -0.08 -6.33 -1.39
CA THR A 120 -0.75 -5.61 -0.31
C THR A 120 -0.01 -4.31 -0.02
N ILE A 121 -0.74 -3.18 0.03
CA ILE A 121 -0.24 -1.88 0.47
C ILE A 121 -1.19 -1.37 1.56
N GLY A 122 -0.68 -1.05 2.75
CA GLY A 122 -1.49 -0.49 3.83
C GLY A 122 -2.70 -1.34 4.25
N GLY A 123 -2.68 -2.65 3.95
CA GLY A 123 -3.80 -3.57 4.22
C GLY A 123 -4.87 -3.65 3.12
N TYR A 124 -4.76 -2.88 2.03
CA TYR A 124 -5.51 -3.10 0.80
C TYR A 124 -4.73 -4.06 -0.10
N THR A 125 -5.41 -5.06 -0.68
CA THR A 125 -4.78 -6.08 -1.53
C THR A 125 -5.47 -6.13 -2.88
N ASP A 126 -4.67 -6.24 -3.94
CA ASP A 126 -5.11 -6.62 -5.28
C ASP A 126 -4.15 -7.66 -5.88
N ASN A 127 -4.57 -8.32 -6.96
CA ASN A 127 -3.74 -9.30 -7.67
C ASN A 127 -3.47 -8.92 -9.12
N PHE A 128 -2.26 -9.21 -9.58
CA PHE A 128 -1.91 -9.25 -10.99
C PHE A 128 -1.83 -10.71 -11.45
N SER A 129 -2.57 -11.07 -12.50
CA SER A 129 -2.55 -12.40 -13.07
C SER A 129 -2.03 -12.41 -14.51
N SER A 130 -1.34 -13.49 -14.90
CA SER A 130 -1.07 -13.82 -16.30
C SER A 130 -1.75 -15.13 -16.69
N LEU A 131 -2.45 -15.11 -17.83
CA LEU A 131 -2.93 -16.32 -18.50
C LEU A 131 -1.89 -16.77 -19.51
N THR A 132 -1.29 -17.93 -19.29
CA THR A 132 -0.33 -18.53 -20.20
C THR A 132 -1.02 -18.90 -21.52
N GLU A 133 -0.37 -18.57 -22.64
CA GLU A 133 -0.90 -18.89 -23.96
C GLU A 133 -1.10 -20.39 -24.15
N VAL A 134 -2.04 -20.76 -25.02
CA VAL A 134 -2.21 -22.15 -25.43
C VAL A 134 -1.43 -22.35 -26.72
N GLU A 135 -0.24 -22.97 -26.59
CA GLU A 135 0.52 -23.43 -27.75
C GLU A 135 -0.28 -24.51 -28.47
N ILE A 136 -0.82 -24.18 -29.64
CA ILE A 136 -1.43 -25.15 -30.55
C ILE A 136 -0.32 -25.65 -31.45
N SER A 137 0.11 -26.91 -31.26
CA SER A 137 1.03 -27.52 -32.21
C SER A 137 0.29 -27.74 -33.52
N ASP A 138 0.56 -26.90 -34.53
CA ASP A 138 0.12 -27.16 -35.89
C ASP A 138 0.80 -28.44 -36.38
N ASN A 139 0.05 -29.54 -36.35
CA ASN A 139 0.49 -30.82 -36.88
C ASN A 139 0.33 -30.73 -38.41
N GLU A 140 1.42 -30.41 -39.12
CA GLU A 140 1.50 -30.49 -40.59
C GLU A 140 1.42 -31.94 -41.09
#